data_AF-A0A358A646-F1
#
_entry.id   AF-A0A358A646-F1
#
_cell.length_a   1.000
_cell.length_b   1.000
_cell.length_c   1.000
_cell.angle_alpha   90.00
_cell.angle_beta   90.00
_cell.angle_gamma   90.00
#
_symmetry.space_group_name_H-M   'P 1'
#
loop_
_entity.id
_entity.type
_entity.pdbx_description
1 polymer ?
#
loop_
_entity_poly.entity_id
_entity_poly.type
_entity_poly.pdbx_seq_one_letter_code
_entity_poly.pdbx_strand_id
1 'polypeptide(L)'
;MAGLLMVAPATSTPGVQPVDCVTAGSGLLQVFNVDDPNNSGSYISKFKLLDVETNEFVDAPNFTDLVWADLGLPGRWMNAAAIDHATGQIFGVVRHTGDDQVLVRFDGDGDIEYLGKLANDAAPKAATVTSTGTFVYNNNSATVATDRGMERILNVSDLVAQADYNAALNVVLGETVSQEGEWVSGGDYASFVDANGDEFVMWHW
;
A
#
# COMPACT_ATOMS: atom_id res chain seq x y z
N MET A 1 -40.64 21.61 -27.20
CA MET A 1 -40.03 20.26 -27.23
C MET A 1 -38.59 20.42 -26.76
N ALA A 2 -38.29 19.99 -25.54
CA ALA A 2 -36.93 20.00 -25.00
C ALA A 2 -36.23 18.72 -25.46
N GLY A 3 -35.16 18.85 -26.24
CA GLY A 3 -34.32 17.74 -26.65
C GLY A 3 -33.46 17.29 -25.46
N LEU A 4 -33.69 16.05 -25.02
CA LEU A 4 -32.88 15.39 -24.00
C LEU A 4 -31.47 15.17 -24.56
N LEU A 5 -30.49 15.90 -24.03
CA LEU A 5 -29.08 15.67 -24.32
C LEU A 5 -28.67 14.34 -23.67
N MET A 6 -28.61 13.27 -24.45
CA MET A 6 -28.03 12.00 -23.99
C MET A 6 -26.51 12.17 -23.92
N VAL A 7 -25.98 12.22 -22.70
CA VAL A 7 -24.55 12.08 -22.45
C VAL A 7 -24.20 10.62 -22.74
N ALA A 8 -23.35 10.37 -23.74
CA ALA A 8 -22.83 9.05 -23.99
C ALA A 8 -22.00 8.58 -22.79
N PRO A 9 -22.11 7.32 -22.35
CA PRO A 9 -21.19 6.78 -21.34
C PRO A 9 -19.77 6.84 -21.91
N ALA A 10 -18.81 7.23 -21.08
CA ALA A 10 -17.40 7.17 -21.42
C ALA A 10 -17.08 5.77 -21.95
N THR A 11 -16.55 5.70 -23.17
CA THR A 11 -16.18 4.44 -23.80
C THR A 11 -15.00 3.85 -23.03
N SER A 12 -15.30 2.94 -22.12
CA SER A 12 -14.29 2.08 -21.49
C SER A 12 -13.49 1.38 -22.59
N THR A 13 -12.17 1.58 -22.58
CA THR A 13 -11.24 0.81 -23.42
C THR A 13 -11.51 -0.68 -23.19
N PRO A 14 -11.81 -1.47 -24.24
CA PRO A 14 -12.03 -2.91 -24.09
C PRO A 14 -10.74 -3.57 -23.58
N GLY A 15 -10.70 -3.95 -22.30
CA GLY A 15 -9.56 -4.66 -21.71
C GLY A 15 -9.25 -4.38 -20.24
N VAL A 16 -9.73 -3.27 -19.68
CA VAL A 16 -9.60 -3.00 -18.23
C VAL A 16 -10.98 -3.18 -17.60
N GLN A 17 -11.23 -4.35 -17.01
CA GLN A 17 -12.35 -4.51 -16.09
C GLN A 17 -11.84 -4.05 -14.72
N PRO A 18 -12.42 -3.02 -14.09
CA PRO A 18 -12.21 -2.84 -12.66
C PRO A 18 -12.62 -4.16 -12.00
N VAL A 19 -11.66 -4.82 -11.35
CA VAL A 19 -11.96 -5.95 -10.51
C VAL A 19 -12.59 -5.34 -9.27
N ASP A 20 -13.92 -5.28 -9.28
CA ASP A 20 -14.68 -5.14 -8.05
C ASP A 20 -14.28 -6.34 -7.19
N CYS A 21 -13.87 -6.08 -5.94
CA CYS A 21 -13.16 -7.02 -5.06
C CYS A 21 -14.03 -8.21 -4.57
N VAL A 22 -14.91 -8.73 -5.41
CA VAL A 22 -16.02 -9.63 -5.06
C VAL A 22 -15.59 -11.10 -5.00
N THR A 23 -14.30 -11.46 -5.09
CA THR A 23 -13.90 -12.88 -5.18
C THR A 23 -12.80 -13.39 -4.25
N ALA A 24 -12.31 -12.60 -3.29
CA ALA A 24 -11.45 -13.15 -2.23
C ALA A 24 -11.87 -12.59 -0.87
N GLY A 25 -12.22 -13.49 0.05
CA GLY A 25 -12.57 -13.18 1.45
C GLY A 25 -11.36 -12.71 2.29
N SER A 26 -10.60 -11.74 1.79
CA SER A 26 -9.44 -11.16 2.45
C SER A 26 -9.35 -9.67 2.07
N GLY A 27 -9.85 -8.81 2.94
CA GLY A 27 -9.82 -7.36 2.72
C GLY A 27 -8.40 -6.81 2.50
N LEU A 28 -8.29 -5.65 1.85
CA LEU A 28 -7.01 -4.97 1.69
C LEU A 28 -6.53 -4.50 3.07
N LEU A 29 -5.31 -4.90 3.47
CA LEU A 29 -4.70 -4.43 4.70
C LEU A 29 -4.41 -2.93 4.60
N GLN A 30 -4.95 -2.17 5.54
CA GLN A 30 -4.76 -0.73 5.67
C GLN A 30 -4.13 -0.38 6.99
N VAL A 31 -3.40 0.74 7.00
CA VAL A 31 -2.75 1.27 8.18
C VAL A 31 -3.26 2.65 8.51
N PHE A 32 -3.70 2.83 9.75
CA PHE A 32 -4.14 4.11 10.30
C PHE A 32 -3.18 4.53 11.40
N ASN A 33 -2.59 5.71 11.25
CA ASN A 33 -1.69 6.26 12.25
C ASN A 33 -2.47 7.24 13.13
N VAL A 34 -2.41 7.03 14.45
CA VAL A 34 -2.99 7.92 15.45
C VAL A 34 -1.89 8.41 16.39
N ASP A 35 -2.07 9.59 16.98
CA ASP A 35 -1.13 10.10 17.99
C ASP A 35 -1.09 9.16 19.20
N ASP A 36 0.12 8.86 19.69
CA ASP A 36 0.28 8.12 20.93
C ASP A 36 -0.05 9.03 22.12
N PRO A 37 -1.11 8.75 22.91
CA PRO A 37 -1.50 9.59 24.03
C PRO A 37 -0.49 9.57 25.19
N ASN A 38 0.42 8.58 25.22
CA ASN A 38 1.40 8.40 26.28
C ASN A 38 2.78 8.95 25.92
N ASN A 39 3.08 9.14 24.61
CA ASN A 39 4.38 9.58 24.13
C ASN A 39 4.22 10.69 23.07
N SER A 40 4.38 11.95 23.49
CA SER A 40 4.27 13.11 22.60
C SER A 40 5.21 13.02 21.39
N GLY A 41 4.67 13.24 20.19
CA GLY A 41 5.42 13.13 18.93
C GLY A 41 5.65 11.69 18.45
N SER A 42 5.02 10.71 19.10
CA SER A 42 4.97 9.32 18.64
C SER A 42 3.59 8.98 18.07
N TYR A 43 3.54 7.91 17.30
CA TYR A 43 2.34 7.40 16.67
C TYR A 43 2.06 5.96 17.12
N ILE A 44 0.82 5.53 16.94
CA ILE A 44 0.38 4.14 16.97
C ILE A 44 -0.14 3.80 15.58
N SER A 45 0.44 2.79 14.93
CA SER A 45 -0.08 2.26 13.66
C SER A 45 -1.08 1.15 13.95
N LYS A 46 -2.34 1.39 13.60
CA LYS A 46 -3.45 0.45 13.71
C LYS A 46 -3.71 -0.20 12.36
N PHE A 47 -3.99 -1.51 12.38
CA PHE A 47 -4.27 -2.26 11.16
C PHE A 47 -5.75 -2.54 11.02
N LYS A 48 -6.27 -2.30 9.81
CA LYS A 48 -7.65 -2.55 9.44
C LYS A 48 -7.70 -3.36 8.16
N LEU A 49 -8.76 -4.12 7.97
CA LEU A 49 -9.11 -4.68 6.67
C LEU A 49 -10.22 -3.83 6.08
N LEU A 50 -10.08 -3.43 4.83
CA LEU A 50 -11.21 -2.92 4.06
C LEU A 50 -12.12 -4.10 3.72
N ASP A 51 -13.30 -4.17 4.34
CA ASP A 51 -14.36 -5.03 3.89
C ASP A 51 -14.92 -4.45 2.59
N VAL A 52 -14.72 -5.20 1.52
CA VAL A 52 -15.06 -4.79 0.16
C VAL A 52 -16.54 -5.00 -0.16
N GLU A 53 -17.25 -5.84 0.60
CA GLU A 53 -18.69 -6.04 0.43
C GLU A 53 -19.48 -4.88 1.06
N THR A 54 -19.03 -4.40 2.21
CA THR A 54 -19.67 -3.30 2.96
C THR A 54 -19.03 -1.94 2.69
N ASN A 55 -17.84 -1.91 2.11
CA ASN A 55 -16.97 -0.74 1.97
C ASN A 55 -16.64 -0.08 3.33
N GLU A 56 -16.58 -0.88 4.40
CA GLU A 56 -16.25 -0.43 5.75
C GLU A 56 -14.89 -0.95 6.21
N PHE A 57 -14.21 -0.21 7.08
CA PHE A 57 -12.98 -0.68 7.72
C PHE A 57 -13.31 -1.48 8.97
N VAL A 58 -12.93 -2.75 8.96
CA VAL A 58 -13.02 -3.63 10.13
C VAL A 58 -11.65 -3.84 10.76
N ASP A 59 -11.62 -4.15 12.06
CA ASP A 59 -10.36 -4.53 12.72
C ASP A 59 -9.74 -5.73 12.01
N ALA A 60 -8.44 -5.65 11.72
CA ALA A 60 -7.72 -6.78 11.17
C ALA A 60 -7.50 -7.81 12.30
N PRO A 61 -8.19 -8.97 12.29
CA PRO A 61 -8.02 -9.94 13.36
C PRO A 61 -6.58 -10.46 13.33
N ASN A 62 -5.96 -10.58 14.51
CA ASN A 62 -4.57 -11.02 14.73
C ASN A 62 -3.48 -9.98 14.41
N PHE A 63 -3.82 -8.70 14.32
CA PHE A 63 -2.82 -7.63 14.25
C PHE A 63 -2.78 -6.87 15.58
N THR A 64 -1.60 -6.81 16.19
CA THR A 64 -1.36 -5.92 17.31
C THR A 64 -1.08 -4.51 16.78
N ASP A 65 -1.58 -3.51 17.49
CA ASP A 65 -1.22 -2.12 17.23
C ASP A 65 0.30 -1.93 17.37
N LEU A 66 0.97 -1.33 16.38
CA LEU A 66 2.38 -0.98 16.51
C LEU A 66 2.51 0.34 17.25
N VAL A 67 2.92 0.27 18.51
CA VAL A 67 3.28 1.43 19.32
C VAL A 67 4.76 1.75 19.07
N TRP A 68 5.04 2.73 18.21
CA TRP A 68 6.41 3.01 17.78
C TRP A 68 7.36 3.42 18.90
N ALA A 69 6.83 4.07 19.94
CA ALA A 69 7.60 4.42 21.13
C ALA A 69 8.06 3.17 21.92
N ASP A 70 7.23 2.14 22.02
CA ASP A 70 7.55 0.90 22.74
C ASP A 70 8.64 0.10 22.03
N LEU A 71 8.75 0.27 20.71
CA LEU A 71 9.84 -0.26 19.88
C LEU A 71 11.13 0.57 19.97
N GLY A 72 11.15 1.65 20.76
CA GLY A 72 12.28 2.58 20.86
C GLY A 72 12.48 3.43 19.60
N LEU A 73 11.44 3.55 18.77
CA LEU A 73 11.48 4.24 17.48
C LEU A 73 10.45 5.38 17.42
N PRO A 74 10.45 6.33 18.39
CA PRO A 74 9.50 7.44 18.39
C PRO A 74 9.64 8.28 17.11
N GLY A 75 8.52 8.77 16.59
CA GLY A 75 8.48 9.57 15.36
C GLY A 75 8.50 8.77 14.06
N ARG A 76 8.43 7.43 14.13
CA ARG A 76 8.14 6.56 12.99
C ARG A 76 6.63 6.34 12.83
N TRP A 77 6.21 6.03 11.61
CA TRP A 77 4.86 5.55 11.31
C TRP A 77 4.88 4.68 10.04
N MET A 78 3.83 3.88 9.85
CA MET A 78 3.68 3.05 8.65
C MET A 78 2.68 3.67 7.68
N ASN A 79 3.11 3.87 6.44
CA ASN A 79 2.36 4.64 5.45
C ASN A 79 1.51 3.76 4.53
N ALA A 80 1.91 2.52 4.33
CA ALA A 80 1.17 1.46 3.65
C ALA A 80 1.60 0.09 4.20
N ALA A 81 0.73 -0.91 4.10
CA ALA A 81 1.06 -2.31 4.40
C ALA A 81 0.36 -3.25 3.40
N ALA A 82 0.90 -4.45 3.27
CA ALA A 82 0.36 -5.50 2.42
C ALA A 82 0.66 -6.89 3.00
N ILE A 83 -0.22 -7.85 2.73
CA ILE A 83 -0.06 -9.24 3.16
C ILE A 83 0.24 -10.08 1.92
N ASP A 84 1.28 -10.90 1.98
CA ASP A 84 1.47 -12.02 1.07
C ASP A 84 0.53 -13.16 1.48
N HIS A 85 -0.54 -13.37 0.73
CA HIS A 85 -1.53 -14.41 1.03
C HIS A 85 -0.99 -15.84 0.87
N ALA A 86 0.10 -16.04 0.14
CA ALA A 86 0.71 -17.36 -0.02
C ALA A 86 1.48 -17.80 1.24
N THR A 87 2.13 -16.84 1.91
CA THR A 87 3.02 -17.13 3.05
C THR A 87 2.46 -16.63 4.39
N GLY A 88 1.46 -15.74 4.36
CA GLY A 88 1.00 -15.00 5.54
C GLY A 88 1.95 -13.88 5.95
N GLN A 89 3.04 -13.65 5.22
CA GLN A 89 4.03 -12.64 5.57
C GLN A 89 3.49 -11.24 5.32
N ILE A 90 3.71 -10.33 6.26
CA ILE A 90 3.27 -8.94 6.14
C ILE A 90 4.46 -8.04 5.84
N PHE A 91 4.23 -7.08 4.95
CA PHE A 91 5.17 -6.05 4.54
C PHE A 91 4.59 -4.67 4.82
N GLY A 92 5.44 -3.74 5.21
CA GLY A 92 5.06 -2.37 5.54
C GLY A 92 6.04 -1.36 4.98
N VAL A 93 5.56 -0.17 4.66
CA VAL A 93 6.42 0.98 4.32
C VAL A 93 6.52 1.87 5.54
N VAL A 94 7.68 1.83 6.19
CA VAL A 94 7.96 2.64 7.38
C VAL A 94 8.61 3.94 6.96
N ARG A 95 8.13 5.03 7.56
CA ARG A 95 8.66 6.37 7.38
C ARG A 95 9.02 6.98 8.72
N HIS A 96 9.83 8.03 8.64
CA HIS A 96 10.14 8.90 9.76
C HIS A 96 9.96 10.36 9.40
N THR A 97 9.75 11.16 10.43
CA THR A 97 9.69 12.61 10.30
C THR A 97 10.97 13.14 9.65
N GLY A 98 10.85 13.61 8.40
CA GLY A 98 11.94 14.25 7.67
C GLY A 98 12.88 13.33 6.87
N ASP A 99 12.66 12.01 6.87
CA ASP A 99 13.56 11.06 6.20
C ASP A 99 12.90 10.25 5.06
N ASP A 100 13.77 9.45 4.43
CA ASP A 100 13.50 8.39 3.45
C ASP A 100 12.58 7.29 4.00
N GLN A 101 12.13 6.43 3.09
CA GLN A 101 11.17 5.37 3.37
C GLN A 101 11.81 4.01 3.18
N VAL A 102 11.50 3.09 4.08
CA VAL A 102 12.08 1.75 4.10
C VAL A 102 10.97 0.71 4.07
N LEU A 103 11.13 -0.29 3.21
CA LEU A 103 10.31 -1.49 3.22
C LEU A 103 10.75 -2.36 4.40
N VAL A 104 9.77 -2.82 5.17
CA VAL A 104 9.98 -3.73 6.30
C VAL A 104 9.13 -4.98 6.14
N ARG A 105 9.59 -6.05 6.77
CA ARG A 105 8.82 -7.25 7.06
C ARG A 105 8.46 -7.24 8.54
N PHE A 106 7.23 -7.62 8.88
CA PHE A 106 6.79 -7.70 10.27
C PHE A 106 5.80 -8.85 10.48
N ASP A 107 5.71 -9.35 11.71
CA ASP A 107 4.91 -10.54 12.07
C ASP A 107 3.57 -10.22 12.76
N GLY A 108 3.28 -8.94 12.98
CA GLY A 108 2.04 -8.48 13.61
C GLY A 108 2.09 -8.44 15.14
N ASP A 109 3.17 -8.95 15.76
CA ASP A 109 3.42 -8.92 17.20
C ASP A 109 4.41 -7.80 17.60
N GLY A 110 4.96 -7.09 16.62
CA GLY A 110 5.81 -5.92 16.85
C GLY A 110 7.26 -6.09 16.40
N ASP A 111 7.65 -7.29 15.96
CA ASP A 111 8.98 -7.52 15.42
C ASP A 111 9.06 -6.99 13.98
N ILE A 112 10.07 -6.15 13.74
CA ILE A 112 10.27 -5.45 12.46
C ILE A 112 11.67 -5.78 11.93
N GLU A 113 11.73 -6.27 10.70
CA GLU A 113 12.96 -6.48 9.95
C GLU A 113 13.02 -5.50 8.77
N TYR A 114 14.12 -4.77 8.66
CA TYR A 114 14.31 -3.78 7.60
C TYR A 114 14.83 -4.47 6.33
N LEU A 115 14.25 -4.18 5.17
CA LEU A 115 14.64 -4.84 3.91
C LEU A 115 15.45 -3.89 3.00
N GLY A 116 15.04 -2.62 2.90
CA GLY A 116 15.74 -1.63 2.08
C GLY A 116 14.93 -0.36 1.84
N LYS A 117 15.61 0.71 1.41
CA LYS A 117 15.02 1.99 1.02
C LYS A 117 14.23 1.83 -0.29
N LEU A 118 13.05 2.43 -0.36
CA LEU A 118 12.28 2.53 -1.61
C LEU A 118 13.03 3.43 -2.61
N ALA A 119 13.07 3.03 -3.88
CA ALA A 119 13.76 3.76 -4.95
C ALA A 119 13.20 5.17 -5.18
N ASN A 120 11.94 5.37 -4.80
CA ASN A 120 11.29 6.66 -4.82
C ASN A 120 11.01 7.19 -3.41
N ASP A 121 11.10 8.50 -3.29
CA ASP A 121 10.79 9.25 -2.08
C ASP A 121 9.27 9.49 -1.91
N ALA A 122 8.43 9.07 -2.87
CA ALA A 122 6.97 9.16 -2.79
C ALA A 122 6.42 8.27 -1.69
N ALA A 123 5.47 8.79 -0.90
CA ALA A 123 4.93 8.10 0.26
C ALA A 123 3.68 7.29 -0.13
N PRO A 124 3.79 5.97 -0.41
CA PRO A 124 2.67 5.18 -0.88
C PRO A 124 1.60 5.09 0.20
N LYS A 125 0.35 5.28 -0.20
CA LYS A 125 -0.82 5.14 0.69
C LYS A 125 -1.49 3.79 0.56
N ALA A 126 -1.21 3.08 -0.52
CA ALA A 126 -1.68 1.73 -0.77
C ALA A 126 -0.53 0.85 -1.27
N ALA A 127 -0.52 -0.39 -0.79
CA ALA A 127 0.36 -1.43 -1.31
C ALA A 127 -0.37 -2.78 -1.33
N THR A 128 0.09 -3.68 -2.19
CA THR A 128 -0.37 -5.07 -2.25
C THR A 128 0.80 -6.00 -2.51
N VAL A 129 0.70 -7.26 -2.09
CA VAL A 129 1.60 -8.31 -2.58
C VAL A 129 0.80 -9.15 -3.54
N THR A 130 1.29 -9.22 -4.77
CA THR A 130 0.64 -9.98 -5.83
C THR A 130 0.77 -11.48 -5.61
N SER A 131 -0.04 -12.27 -6.29
CA SER A 131 0.04 -13.74 -6.31
C SER A 131 1.40 -14.29 -6.76
N THR A 132 2.24 -13.48 -7.40
CA THR A 132 3.62 -13.83 -7.80
C THR A 132 4.68 -13.49 -6.75
N GLY A 133 4.29 -12.97 -5.58
CA GLY A 133 5.23 -12.51 -4.55
C GLY A 133 5.89 -11.17 -4.88
N THR A 134 5.31 -10.39 -5.79
CA THR A 134 5.76 -9.02 -6.11
C THR A 134 5.05 -8.02 -5.19
N PHE A 135 5.79 -7.17 -4.49
CA PHE A 135 5.22 -6.06 -3.73
C PHE A 135 5.01 -4.87 -4.66
N VAL A 136 3.78 -4.37 -4.74
CA VAL A 136 3.35 -3.29 -5.65
C VAL A 136 2.76 -2.15 -4.83
N TYR A 137 3.13 -0.92 -5.14
CA TYR A 137 2.65 0.26 -4.41
C TYR A 137 2.43 1.46 -5.31
N ASN A 138 1.53 2.35 -4.88
CA ASN A 138 1.22 3.54 -5.62
C ASN A 138 2.26 4.64 -5.38
N ASN A 139 2.74 5.25 -6.46
CA ASN A 139 3.61 6.40 -6.42
C ASN A 139 2.78 7.69 -6.45
N ASN A 140 2.83 8.45 -5.35
CA ASN A 140 2.13 9.73 -5.20
C ASN A 140 2.95 10.95 -5.68
N SER A 141 4.01 10.77 -6.47
CA SER A 141 4.89 11.88 -6.92
C SER A 141 4.45 12.56 -8.22
N ALA A 142 3.34 12.16 -8.84
CA ALA A 142 2.93 12.73 -10.11
C ALA A 142 2.23 14.09 -9.93
N THR A 143 2.61 15.05 -10.78
CA THR A 143 2.12 16.44 -10.78
C THR A 143 0.73 16.60 -11.42
N VAL A 144 0.13 15.52 -11.94
CA VAL A 144 -1.15 15.54 -12.67
C VAL A 144 -2.06 14.48 -12.07
N ALA A 145 -3.31 14.85 -11.74
CA ALA A 145 -4.26 13.99 -11.02
C ALA A 145 -4.63 12.67 -11.72
N THR A 146 -4.30 12.55 -13.02
CA THR A 146 -4.58 11.39 -13.88
C THR A 146 -3.41 10.42 -13.99
N ASP A 147 -2.17 10.86 -13.73
CA ASP A 147 -1.00 10.01 -13.79
C ASP A 147 -0.76 9.46 -12.40
N ARG A 148 -1.01 8.16 -12.21
CA ARG A 148 -0.73 7.48 -10.94
C ARG A 148 0.31 6.42 -11.24
N GLY A 149 1.57 6.81 -11.02
CA GLY A 149 2.70 5.90 -11.23
C GLY A 149 2.60 4.70 -10.31
N MET A 150 3.01 3.53 -10.79
CA MET A 150 3.13 2.32 -10.00
C MET A 150 4.58 1.88 -9.94
N GLU A 151 5.00 1.43 -8.77
CA GLU A 151 6.31 0.84 -8.54
C GLU A 151 6.15 -0.58 -7.98
N ARG A 152 7.16 -1.41 -8.25
CA ARG A 152 7.18 -2.78 -7.75
C ARG A 152 8.55 -3.20 -7.23
N ILE A 153 8.53 -4.19 -6.35
CA ILE A 153 9.69 -4.92 -5.85
C ILE A 153 9.39 -6.40 -6.05
N LEU A 154 10.15 -7.03 -6.96
CA LEU A 154 9.99 -8.44 -7.32
C LEU A 154 10.49 -9.35 -6.19
N ASN A 155 9.86 -10.52 -6.03
CA ASN A 155 10.26 -11.58 -5.10
C ASN A 155 10.53 -11.06 -3.68
N VAL A 156 9.56 -10.34 -3.10
CA VAL A 156 9.73 -9.63 -1.82
C VAL A 156 10.08 -10.57 -0.66
N SER A 157 9.70 -11.85 -0.76
CA SER A 157 10.05 -12.91 0.17
C SER A 157 11.54 -13.23 0.23
N ASP A 158 12.28 -12.97 -0.86
CA ASP A 158 13.69 -13.33 -1.01
C ASP A 158 14.61 -12.19 -0.53
N LEU A 159 14.04 -11.04 -0.15
CA LEU A 159 14.80 -9.91 0.35
C LEU A 159 15.49 -10.26 1.67
N VAL A 160 16.78 -9.88 1.74
CA VAL A 160 17.60 -10.13 2.93
C VAL A 160 17.34 -9.03 3.96
N ALA A 161 17.05 -9.44 5.19
CA ALA A 161 16.94 -8.52 6.31
C ALA A 161 18.28 -7.80 6.56
N GLN A 162 18.19 -6.50 6.76
CA GLN A 162 19.27 -5.60 7.09
C GLN A 162 19.40 -5.47 8.60
N ALA A 163 20.60 -5.17 9.08
CA ALA A 163 20.89 -5.12 10.52
C ALA A 163 20.05 -4.06 11.25
N ASP A 164 19.79 -2.93 10.60
CA ASP A 164 18.99 -1.83 11.14
C ASP A 164 18.47 -0.91 10.01
N TYR A 165 17.71 0.11 10.40
CA TYR A 165 17.18 1.13 9.49
C TYR A 165 18.27 1.84 8.68
N ASN A 166 19.40 2.21 9.29
CA ASN A 166 20.47 2.93 8.60
C ASN A 166 21.17 2.05 7.58
N ALA A 167 21.34 0.76 7.87
CA ALA A 167 21.82 -0.22 6.91
C ALA A 167 20.87 -0.33 5.72
N ALA A 168 19.55 -0.39 5.98
CA ALA A 168 18.53 -0.46 4.94
C ALA A 168 18.50 0.77 4.01
N LEU A 169 18.84 1.96 4.50
CA LEU A 169 18.95 3.16 3.65
C LEU A 169 20.00 3.03 2.52
N ASN A 170 20.97 2.12 2.65
CA ASN A 170 22.01 1.89 1.65
C ASN A 170 21.63 0.82 0.62
N VAL A 171 20.45 0.19 0.75
CA VAL A 171 19.93 -0.83 -0.16
C VAL A 171 18.70 -0.27 -0.85
N VAL A 172 18.82 0.09 -2.13
CA VAL A 172 17.71 0.66 -2.89
C VAL A 172 16.87 -0.44 -3.53
N LEU A 173 15.56 -0.41 -3.29
CA LEU A 173 14.58 -1.38 -3.75
C LEU A 173 13.56 -0.74 -4.67
N GLY A 174 13.24 -1.43 -5.76
CA GLY A 174 12.08 -1.14 -6.59
C GLY A 174 12.41 -0.54 -7.95
N GLU A 175 11.45 -0.69 -8.85
CA GLU A 175 11.49 -0.15 -10.21
C GLU A 175 10.11 0.40 -10.61
N THR A 176 10.10 1.39 -11.50
CA THR A 176 8.87 1.95 -12.06
C THR A 176 8.29 0.98 -13.08
N VAL A 177 6.98 0.69 -12.97
CA VAL A 177 6.30 -0.32 -13.78
C VAL A 177 5.31 0.29 -14.76
N SER A 178 4.59 1.32 -14.33
CA SER A 178 3.56 1.98 -15.15
C SER A 178 3.46 3.47 -14.83
N GLN A 179 3.23 4.27 -15.86
CA GLN A 179 2.86 5.69 -15.76
C GLN A 179 1.59 6.03 -16.55
N GLU A 180 1.06 5.12 -17.38
CA GLU A 180 -0.02 5.42 -18.33
C GLU A 180 -1.31 4.68 -17.99
N GLY A 181 -2.42 5.42 -17.97
CA GLY A 181 -3.78 4.89 -17.91
C GLY A 181 -4.79 5.93 -17.44
N GLU A 182 -5.95 6.04 -18.09
CA GLU A 182 -7.12 6.68 -17.49
C GLU A 182 -7.66 5.73 -16.42
N TRP A 183 -7.23 5.93 -15.18
CA TRP A 183 -7.65 5.09 -14.06
C TRP A 183 -9.06 5.47 -13.60
N VAL A 184 -9.97 4.51 -13.63
CA VAL A 184 -11.39 4.70 -13.30
C VAL A 184 -11.52 5.10 -11.83
N SER A 185 -12.20 6.21 -11.55
CA SER A 185 -12.50 6.65 -10.18
C SER A 185 -13.41 5.63 -9.48
N GLY A 186 -12.93 5.00 -8.41
CA GLY A 186 -13.75 4.18 -7.53
C GLY A 186 -13.13 4.05 -6.16
N GLY A 187 -13.94 4.29 -5.11
CA GLY A 187 -13.62 4.09 -3.69
C GLY A 187 -12.38 4.83 -3.16
N ASP A 188 -12.22 4.95 -1.84
CA ASP A 188 -10.96 5.46 -1.26
C ASP A 188 -9.78 4.56 -1.63
N TYR A 189 -10.02 3.26 -1.85
CA TYR A 189 -9.03 2.29 -2.34
C TYR A 189 -9.63 1.37 -3.39
N ALA A 190 -8.83 0.93 -4.34
CA ALA A 190 -9.22 -0.06 -5.34
C ALA A 190 -8.06 -0.97 -5.72
N SER A 191 -8.32 -2.27 -5.87
CA SER A 191 -7.37 -3.23 -6.46
C SER A 191 -7.74 -3.49 -7.91
N PHE A 192 -6.73 -3.65 -8.76
CA PHE A 192 -6.92 -3.85 -10.20
C PHE A 192 -6.09 -5.04 -10.67
N VAL A 193 -6.59 -5.70 -11.71
CA VAL A 193 -5.78 -6.58 -12.54
C VAL A 193 -5.81 -6.01 -13.94
N ASP A 194 -4.65 -5.72 -14.53
CA ASP A 194 -4.60 -5.19 -15.89
C ASP A 194 -4.83 -6.29 -16.94
N ALA A 195 -4.84 -5.90 -18.21
CA ALA A 195 -5.04 -6.83 -19.32
C ALA A 195 -3.92 -7.89 -19.47
N ASN A 196 -2.75 -7.67 -18.84
CA ASN A 196 -1.63 -8.59 -18.82
C ASN A 196 -1.68 -9.55 -17.62
N GLY A 197 -2.65 -9.38 -16.72
CA GLY A 197 -2.77 -10.15 -15.48
C GLY A 197 -1.95 -9.58 -14.33
N ASP A 198 -1.39 -8.38 -14.47
CA ASP A 198 -0.63 -7.75 -13.41
C ASP A 198 -1.57 -7.17 -12.35
N GLU A 199 -1.29 -7.46 -11.08
CA GLU A 199 -2.11 -7.07 -9.93
C GLU A 199 -1.59 -5.75 -9.31
N PHE A 200 -2.50 -4.81 -9.01
CA PHE A 200 -2.18 -3.47 -8.50
C PHE A 200 -3.15 -3.02 -7.41
N VAL A 201 -2.76 -1.99 -6.65
CA VAL A 201 -3.64 -1.27 -5.71
C VAL A 201 -3.47 0.23 -5.85
N MET A 202 -4.54 0.97 -5.59
CA MET A 202 -4.57 2.42 -5.64
C MET A 202 -5.33 2.98 -4.46
N TRP A 203 -4.92 4.17 -4.01
CA TRP A 203 -5.67 5.02 -3.10
C TRP A 203 -6.21 6.24 -3.86
N HIS A 204 -7.51 6.55 -3.77
CA HIS A 204 -8.12 7.78 -4.26
C HIS A 204 -8.43 8.75 -3.12
N TRP A 205 -8.36 10.05 -3.46
CA TRP A 205 -8.91 11.15 -2.67
C TRP A 205 -10.36 11.40 -3.08
#